data_AF-T4VYQ6-F1
#
_entry.id   AF-T4VYQ6-F1
#
_cell.length_a   1.000
_cell.length_b   1.000
_cell.length_c   1.000
_cell.angle_alpha   90.00
_cell.angle_beta   90.00
_cell.angle_gamma   90.00
#
_symmetry.space_group_name_H-M   'P 1'
#
loop_
_entity.id
_entity.type
_entity.pdbx_description
1 polymer ?
#
loop_
_entity_poly.entity_id
_entity_poly.type
_entity_poly.pdbx_seq_one_letter_code
_entity_poly.pdbx_strand_id
1 'polypeptide(L)'
;MKTLEQTINNIKPLSELHMNAAKDRLDKLIKPVGSLGKLEDICIQIAGITEKKYFDTDKKIVIAFAGDHGVYEEGVAPDPQKITRLQFPNFTKGVCGVGAISKFVNSDVIAIDLGINTDEKLDGVIDYKIRKGTSNMAKGPAMTREEAIRCLEIGIKVANESIEKGYNLIGIGEMGICNTTPSSAIVSVIADCDPIDVTGIGAGLKKDRVAHKANTIRKAIELNKPDKLDGVDILSKVGGFEIGGMAGVILACAANRTPIVIDGFISYAAALIAYTINPMVKEYMIASHTSAEAGAAKALEILKLNPMLNMDMRLGEGSGSALAFNIIEAANYAYKNMATTDEVDIGK
;
A
#
# COMPACT_ATOMS: atom_id res chain seq x y z
N MET A 1 21.63 11.63 -11.68
CA MET A 1 21.13 10.30 -11.27
C MET A 1 19.62 10.29 -11.45
N LYS A 2 19.03 9.16 -11.84
CA LYS A 2 17.56 9.04 -11.99
C LYS A 2 16.90 9.12 -10.61
N THR A 3 15.70 9.70 -10.50
CA THR A 3 14.99 9.96 -9.23
C THR A 3 14.82 8.68 -8.40
N LEU A 4 14.55 7.55 -9.06
CA LEU A 4 14.43 6.25 -8.42
C LEU A 4 15.72 5.81 -7.71
N GLU A 5 16.88 5.88 -8.37
CA GLU A 5 18.17 5.47 -7.81
C GLU A 5 18.55 6.31 -6.57
N GLN A 6 18.33 7.64 -6.65
CA GLN A 6 18.58 8.53 -5.52
C GLN A 6 17.71 8.17 -4.31
N THR A 7 16.42 7.88 -4.56
CA THR A 7 15.48 7.47 -3.51
C THR A 7 15.93 6.17 -2.86
N ILE A 8 16.30 5.15 -3.64
CA ILE A 8 16.77 3.86 -3.14
C ILE A 8 18.01 4.01 -2.25
N ASN A 9 18.97 4.84 -2.65
CA ASN A 9 20.21 5.07 -1.90
C ASN A 9 20.00 5.79 -0.56
N ASN A 10 18.89 6.51 -0.42
CA ASN A 10 18.54 7.24 0.80
C ASN A 10 17.79 6.39 1.83
N ILE A 11 17.32 5.19 1.47
CA ILE A 11 16.69 4.27 2.41
C ILE A 11 17.75 3.73 3.38
N LYS A 12 17.46 3.84 4.69
CA LYS A 12 18.35 3.40 5.79
C LYS A 12 17.60 2.44 6.74
N PRO A 13 18.32 1.66 7.56
CA PRO A 13 17.71 0.92 8.67
C PRO A 13 17.01 1.85 9.68
N LEU A 14 16.05 1.31 10.44
CA LEU A 14 15.46 2.03 11.56
C LEU A 14 16.49 2.35 12.65
N SER A 15 16.21 3.37 13.46
CA SER A 15 17.08 3.76 14.56
C SER A 15 16.84 2.88 15.79
N GLU A 16 17.73 1.91 16.03
CA GLU A 16 17.72 1.06 17.22
C GLU A 16 17.73 1.87 18.52
N LEU A 17 18.45 3.00 18.54
CA LEU A 17 18.49 3.91 19.69
C LEU A 17 17.09 4.41 20.06
N HIS A 18 16.30 4.84 19.08
CA HIS A 18 14.95 5.34 19.33
C HIS A 18 13.96 4.22 19.62
N MET A 19 14.12 3.05 18.98
CA MET A 19 13.33 1.86 19.28
C MET A 19 13.52 1.40 20.73
N ASN A 20 14.77 1.32 21.20
CA ASN A 20 15.09 0.93 22.58
C ASN A 20 14.58 1.97 23.57
N ALA A 21 14.75 3.26 23.29
CA ALA A 21 14.23 4.33 24.16
C ALA A 21 12.68 4.30 24.25
N ALA A 22 11.98 4.00 23.15
CA ALA A 22 10.53 3.86 23.16
C ALA A 22 10.10 2.63 23.97
N LYS A 23 10.79 1.50 23.80
CA LYS A 23 10.54 0.28 24.57
C LYS A 23 10.77 0.50 26.08
N ASP A 24 11.87 1.13 26.47
CA ASP A 24 12.19 1.44 27.87
C ASP A 24 11.11 2.30 28.52
N ARG A 25 10.55 3.27 27.77
CA ARG A 25 9.41 4.06 28.25
C ARG A 25 8.16 3.20 28.38
N LEU A 26 7.82 2.40 27.36
CA LEU A 26 6.62 1.55 27.34
C LEU A 26 6.60 0.56 28.50
N ASP A 27 7.75 -0.01 28.86
CA ASP A 27 7.90 -0.95 29.97
C ASP A 27 7.71 -0.30 31.35
N LYS A 28 7.91 1.03 31.43
CA LYS A 28 7.72 1.82 32.65
C LYS A 28 6.32 2.42 32.78
N LEU A 29 5.47 2.35 31.77
CA LEU A 29 4.10 2.86 31.87
C LEU A 29 3.32 2.09 32.95
N ILE A 30 2.30 2.72 33.53
CA ILE A 30 1.41 2.14 34.58
C ILE A 30 0.53 0.99 34.09
N LYS A 31 1.16 -0.09 33.60
CA LYS A 31 0.57 -1.30 33.04
C LYS A 31 1.53 -2.49 33.24
N PRO A 32 1.07 -3.75 33.17
CA PRO A 32 2.00 -4.87 33.01
C PRO A 32 2.82 -4.73 31.72
N VAL A 33 4.09 -5.12 31.75
CA VAL A 33 4.99 -5.11 30.58
C VAL A 33 4.35 -5.89 29.42
N GLY A 34 4.32 -5.29 28.22
CA GLY A 34 3.75 -5.89 27.01
C GLY A 34 2.22 -5.99 26.95
N SER A 35 1.47 -5.53 27.96
CA SER A 35 0.01 -5.71 28.02
C SER A 35 -0.81 -4.91 26.99
N LEU A 36 -0.23 -3.90 26.33
CA LEU A 36 -0.87 -3.21 25.21
C LEU A 36 -0.55 -3.86 23.84
N GLY A 37 0.25 -4.92 23.82
CA GLY A 37 0.51 -5.75 22.63
C GLY A 37 0.95 -4.93 21.42
N LYS A 38 0.23 -5.08 20.29
CA LYS A 38 0.55 -4.42 19.01
C LYS A 38 0.65 -2.89 19.08
N LEU A 39 -0.04 -2.23 20.03
CA LEU A 39 0.09 -0.78 20.18
C LEU A 39 1.51 -0.39 20.62
N GLU A 40 2.15 -1.24 21.44
CA GLU A 40 3.54 -1.06 21.85
C GLU A 40 4.48 -1.24 20.65
N ASP A 41 4.27 -2.30 19.87
CA ASP A 41 5.05 -2.58 18.65
C ASP A 41 4.99 -1.42 17.65
N ILE A 42 3.80 -0.85 17.41
CA ILE A 42 3.59 0.31 16.54
C ILE A 42 4.39 1.52 17.04
N CYS A 43 4.35 1.80 18.34
CA CYS A 43 5.10 2.93 18.92
C CYS A 43 6.62 2.74 18.77
N ILE A 44 7.12 1.54 19.04
CA ILE A 44 8.55 1.20 18.89
C ILE A 44 8.97 1.37 17.43
N GLN A 45 8.20 0.81 16.49
CA GLN A 45 8.49 0.90 15.06
C GLN A 45 8.52 2.35 14.60
N ILE A 46 7.50 3.15 14.94
CA ILE A 46 7.41 4.57 14.56
C ILE A 46 8.55 5.39 15.15
N ALA A 47 8.96 5.13 16.40
CA ALA A 47 10.12 5.79 17.00
C ALA A 47 11.41 5.50 16.21
N GLY A 48 11.60 4.25 15.80
CA GLY A 48 12.72 3.83 14.95
C GLY A 48 12.70 4.45 13.55
N ILE A 49 11.51 4.55 12.93
CA ILE A 49 11.32 5.20 11.64
C ILE A 49 11.69 6.68 11.74
N THR A 50 11.02 7.41 12.64
CA THR A 50 11.02 8.88 12.66
C THR A 50 12.22 9.48 13.36
N GLU A 51 13.00 8.67 14.09
CA GLU A 51 14.11 9.10 14.94
C GLU A 51 13.69 10.18 15.95
N LYS A 52 12.50 9.99 16.53
CA LYS A 52 11.92 10.92 17.49
C LYS A 52 11.41 10.19 18.72
N LYS A 53 11.51 10.86 19.86
CA LYS A 53 10.92 10.38 21.13
C LYS A 53 9.39 10.31 21.03
N TYR A 54 8.77 11.30 20.40
CA TYR A 54 7.33 11.38 20.16
C TYR A 54 7.07 11.61 18.69
N PHE A 55 6.05 10.94 18.17
CA PHE A 55 5.60 11.10 16.80
C PHE A 55 4.44 12.09 16.74
N ASP A 56 4.40 12.88 15.68
CA ASP A 56 3.29 13.77 15.37
C ASP A 56 2.32 13.00 14.46
N THR A 57 1.03 13.05 14.76
CA THR A 57 -0.04 12.40 13.98
C THR A 57 -1.06 13.41 13.45
N ASP A 58 -0.76 14.70 13.54
CA ASP A 58 -1.70 15.79 13.26
C ASP A 58 -2.12 15.82 11.79
N LYS A 59 -1.20 15.50 10.87
CA LYS A 59 -1.44 15.51 9.42
C LYS A 59 -1.27 14.13 8.79
N LYS A 60 -2.40 13.59 8.34
CA LYS A 60 -2.52 12.25 7.76
C LYS A 60 -3.10 12.34 6.36
N ILE A 61 -2.62 11.51 5.44
CA ILE A 61 -3.11 11.51 4.06
C ILE A 61 -3.17 10.10 3.49
N VAL A 62 -4.21 9.79 2.73
CA VAL A 62 -4.25 8.64 1.83
C VAL A 62 -3.92 9.11 0.41
N ILE A 63 -2.87 8.53 -0.17
CA ILE A 63 -2.45 8.76 -1.55
C ILE A 63 -3.00 7.62 -2.39
N ALA A 64 -4.02 7.94 -3.20
CA ALA A 64 -4.69 6.95 -4.04
C ALA A 64 -4.30 7.11 -5.51
N PHE A 65 -4.03 5.99 -6.19
CA PHE A 65 -3.71 5.96 -7.61
C PHE A 65 -4.76 5.20 -8.41
N ALA A 66 -5.02 5.61 -9.66
CA ALA A 66 -5.93 4.90 -10.53
C ALA A 66 -5.34 4.56 -11.89
N GLY A 67 -5.70 3.38 -12.38
CA GLY A 67 -5.29 2.83 -13.67
C GLY A 67 -6.28 1.78 -14.16
N ASP A 68 -6.57 1.79 -15.46
CA ASP A 68 -7.32 0.71 -16.09
C ASP A 68 -6.38 -0.36 -16.66
N HIS A 69 -6.86 -1.60 -16.79
CA HIS A 69 -6.03 -2.72 -17.21
C HIS A 69 -6.49 -3.35 -18.50
N GLY A 70 -5.58 -3.58 -19.46
CA GLY A 70 -5.89 -4.25 -20.71
C GLY A 70 -6.32 -5.71 -20.54
N VAL A 71 -5.93 -6.37 -19.45
CA VAL A 71 -6.36 -7.75 -19.14
C VAL A 71 -7.86 -7.85 -18.82
N TYR A 72 -8.55 -6.72 -18.70
CA TYR A 72 -10.01 -6.65 -18.68
C TYR A 72 -10.66 -7.38 -19.88
N GLU A 73 -10.02 -7.34 -21.06
CA GLU A 73 -10.48 -8.03 -22.28
C GLU A 73 -10.64 -9.54 -22.10
N GLU A 74 -9.93 -10.14 -21.15
CA GLU A 74 -9.98 -11.58 -20.86
C GLU A 74 -11.21 -11.95 -19.98
N GLY A 75 -12.05 -10.98 -19.61
CA GLY A 75 -13.29 -11.20 -18.85
C GLY A 75 -13.06 -11.63 -17.41
N VAL A 76 -11.96 -11.19 -16.79
CA VAL A 76 -11.56 -11.60 -15.42
C VAL A 76 -12.13 -10.68 -14.31
N ALA A 77 -12.98 -9.72 -14.68
CA ALA A 77 -13.73 -8.87 -13.75
C ALA A 77 -15.21 -8.83 -14.17
N PRO A 78 -16.16 -8.84 -13.21
CA PRO A 78 -17.59 -8.76 -13.51
C PRO A 78 -18.05 -7.33 -13.84
N ASP A 79 -17.35 -6.33 -13.31
CA ASP A 79 -17.76 -4.93 -13.34
C ASP A 79 -17.38 -4.23 -14.66
N PRO A 80 -18.20 -3.30 -15.17
CA PRO A 80 -17.83 -2.45 -16.29
C PRO A 80 -16.58 -1.60 -16.01
N GLN A 81 -15.59 -1.62 -16.91
CA GLN A 81 -14.33 -0.89 -16.72
C GLN A 81 -14.52 0.63 -16.50
N LYS A 82 -15.58 1.23 -17.06
CA LYS A 82 -15.93 2.64 -16.83
C LYS A 82 -16.15 3.01 -15.35
N ILE A 83 -16.34 2.05 -14.45
CA ILE A 83 -16.47 2.32 -13.01
C ILE A 83 -15.21 2.99 -12.47
N THR A 84 -14.01 2.67 -12.98
CA THR A 84 -12.75 3.34 -12.59
C THR A 84 -12.88 4.87 -12.69
N ARG A 85 -13.27 5.40 -13.86
CA ARG A 85 -13.44 6.86 -14.08
C ARG A 85 -14.61 7.47 -13.31
N LEU A 86 -15.66 6.69 -13.04
CA LEU A 86 -16.85 7.18 -12.34
C LEU A 86 -16.64 7.27 -10.83
N GLN A 87 -15.89 6.32 -10.28
CA GLN A 87 -15.67 6.19 -8.85
C GLN A 87 -14.53 7.08 -8.35
N PHE A 88 -13.45 7.23 -9.12
CA PHE A 88 -12.25 7.89 -8.62
C PHE A 88 -12.45 9.35 -8.17
N PRO A 89 -13.26 10.20 -8.84
CA PRO A 89 -13.61 11.53 -8.34
C PRO A 89 -14.33 11.52 -6.97
N ASN A 90 -14.97 10.40 -6.59
CA ASN A 90 -15.67 10.29 -5.31
C ASN A 90 -14.73 10.19 -4.10
N PHE A 91 -13.45 9.89 -4.33
CA PHE A 91 -12.41 9.86 -3.30
C PHE A 91 -12.24 11.24 -2.67
N THR A 92 -11.99 12.26 -3.50
CA THR A 92 -11.77 13.63 -3.04
C THR A 92 -13.06 14.37 -2.69
N LYS A 93 -14.20 13.99 -3.28
CA LYS A 93 -15.53 14.42 -2.79
C LYS A 93 -15.86 13.83 -1.41
N GLY A 94 -15.18 12.75 -1.03
CA GLY A 94 -15.34 12.07 0.24
C GLY A 94 -16.70 11.39 0.40
N VAL A 95 -17.19 10.75 -0.68
CA VAL A 95 -18.49 10.06 -0.70
C VAL A 95 -18.37 8.56 -1.00
N CYS A 96 -17.19 8.07 -1.37
CA CYS A 96 -16.87 6.63 -1.40
C CYS A 96 -16.39 6.13 -0.02
N GLY A 97 -15.99 4.85 0.06
CA GLY A 97 -15.60 4.22 1.32
C GLY A 97 -14.39 4.88 1.96
N VAL A 98 -13.27 4.98 1.24
CA VAL A 98 -12.07 5.67 1.76
C VAL A 98 -12.38 7.14 2.07
N GLY A 99 -13.15 7.81 1.21
CA GLY A 99 -13.51 9.20 1.37
C GLY A 99 -14.31 9.49 2.64
N ALA A 100 -15.29 8.64 2.97
CA ALA A 100 -16.09 8.75 4.18
C ALA A 100 -15.28 8.45 5.45
N ILE A 101 -14.45 7.39 5.42
CA ILE A 101 -13.58 7.03 6.55
C ILE A 101 -12.53 8.12 6.78
N SER A 102 -11.90 8.62 5.71
CA SER A 102 -10.88 9.67 5.79
C SER A 102 -11.42 10.96 6.41
N LYS A 103 -12.65 11.37 6.06
CA LYS A 103 -13.34 12.50 6.73
C LYS A 103 -13.53 12.26 8.22
N PHE A 104 -13.92 11.05 8.63
CA PHE A 104 -14.13 10.72 10.03
C PHE A 104 -12.83 10.76 10.85
N VAL A 105 -11.72 10.26 10.29
CA VAL A 105 -10.41 10.22 10.97
C VAL A 105 -9.57 11.48 10.76
N ASN A 106 -10.15 12.54 10.17
CA ASN A 106 -9.47 13.78 9.83
C ASN A 106 -8.16 13.53 9.05
N SER A 107 -8.25 12.75 7.98
CA SER A 107 -7.18 12.54 7.00
C SER A 107 -7.60 13.07 5.63
N ASP A 108 -6.63 13.62 4.91
CA ASP A 108 -6.82 14.04 3.53
C ASP A 108 -6.78 12.85 2.58
N VAL A 109 -7.41 12.98 1.42
CA VAL A 109 -7.31 12.01 0.32
C VAL A 109 -6.87 12.76 -0.93
N ILE A 110 -5.81 12.29 -1.58
CA ILE A 110 -5.43 12.77 -2.91
C ILE A 110 -5.60 11.64 -3.92
N ALA A 111 -6.13 11.99 -5.08
CA ALA A 111 -6.41 11.06 -6.17
C ALA A 111 -5.51 11.39 -7.37
N ILE A 112 -4.73 10.41 -7.83
CA ILE A 112 -3.76 10.55 -8.91
C ILE A 112 -4.11 9.56 -10.04
N ASP A 113 -4.39 10.10 -11.22
CA ASP A 113 -4.64 9.30 -12.42
C ASP A 113 -3.30 8.96 -13.09
N LEU A 114 -2.95 7.68 -13.12
CA LEU A 114 -1.78 7.18 -13.84
C LEU A 114 -2.16 6.49 -15.15
N GLY A 115 -3.42 6.10 -15.33
CA GLY A 115 -3.84 5.46 -16.56
C GLY A 115 -5.31 5.07 -16.65
N ILE A 116 -6.22 5.90 -16.15
CA ILE A 116 -7.65 5.70 -16.40
C ILE A 116 -7.91 5.83 -17.91
N ASN A 117 -8.69 4.92 -18.48
CA ASN A 117 -9.04 4.87 -19.90
C ASN A 117 -10.14 5.90 -20.23
N THR A 118 -9.76 7.18 -20.21
CA THR A 118 -10.62 8.31 -20.54
C THR A 118 -9.80 9.49 -21.07
N ASP A 119 -10.40 10.32 -21.92
CA ASP A 119 -9.89 11.65 -22.29
C ASP A 119 -10.46 12.75 -21.40
N GLU A 120 -11.48 12.43 -20.60
CA GLU A 120 -12.16 13.39 -19.75
C GLU A 120 -11.24 13.82 -18.60
N LYS A 121 -11.17 15.13 -18.34
CA LYS A 121 -10.60 15.64 -17.09
C LYS A 121 -11.53 15.27 -15.94
N LEU A 122 -10.97 14.66 -14.90
CA LEU A 122 -11.71 14.21 -13.74
C LEU A 122 -11.57 15.25 -12.62
N ASP A 123 -12.71 15.74 -12.13
CA ASP A 123 -12.75 16.73 -11.05
C ASP A 123 -12.12 16.18 -9.77
N GLY A 124 -11.28 16.99 -9.12
CA GLY A 124 -10.55 16.60 -7.91
C GLY A 124 -9.51 15.48 -8.11
N VAL A 125 -9.11 15.16 -9.35
CA VAL A 125 -8.10 14.15 -9.66
C VAL A 125 -6.89 14.80 -10.33
N ILE A 126 -5.69 14.51 -9.84
CA ILE A 126 -4.44 15.01 -10.40
C ILE A 126 -4.04 14.13 -11.59
N ASP A 127 -3.82 14.77 -12.73
CA ASP A 127 -3.47 14.08 -13.99
C ASP A 127 -1.96 13.88 -14.11
N TYR A 128 -1.52 12.64 -13.93
CA TYR A 128 -0.16 12.16 -14.23
C TYR A 128 -0.20 11.00 -15.24
N LYS A 129 -1.24 10.96 -16.07
CA LYS A 129 -1.56 9.82 -16.93
C LYS A 129 -0.38 9.45 -17.82
N ILE A 130 0.04 8.19 -17.76
CA ILE A 130 1.09 7.64 -18.62
C ILE A 130 0.50 7.35 -20.00
N ARG A 131 -0.62 6.62 -20.02
CA ARG A 131 -1.50 6.40 -21.18
C ARG A 131 -2.84 5.81 -20.72
N LYS A 132 -3.78 5.60 -21.64
CA LYS A 132 -5.10 5.03 -21.35
C LYS A 132 -5.02 3.53 -21.09
N GLY A 133 -4.90 3.17 -19.82
CA GLY A 133 -4.80 1.81 -19.35
C GLY A 133 -3.50 1.11 -19.73
N THR A 134 -3.17 0.05 -18.97
CA THR A 134 -2.08 -0.85 -19.32
C THR A 134 -2.45 -1.69 -20.55
N SER A 135 -1.44 -2.26 -21.20
CA SER A 135 -1.63 -3.29 -22.21
C SER A 135 -2.12 -4.59 -21.57
N ASN A 136 -2.72 -5.47 -22.38
CA ASN A 136 -3.18 -6.77 -21.90
C ASN A 136 -1.99 -7.69 -21.62
N MET A 137 -1.70 -7.92 -20.33
CA MET A 137 -0.60 -8.78 -19.88
C MET A 137 -0.68 -10.23 -20.40
N ALA A 138 -1.86 -10.70 -20.82
CA ALA A 138 -2.04 -12.04 -21.40
C ALA A 138 -1.70 -12.12 -22.90
N LYS A 139 -1.31 -10.98 -23.50
CA LYS A 139 -0.94 -10.84 -24.93
C LYS A 139 0.46 -10.23 -25.13
N GLY A 140 1.10 -9.76 -24.06
CA GLY A 140 2.43 -9.13 -24.05
C GLY A 140 2.66 -8.46 -22.70
N PRO A 141 3.67 -7.59 -22.54
CA PRO A 141 3.91 -6.91 -21.27
C PRO A 141 2.83 -5.86 -20.99
N ALA A 142 2.50 -5.65 -19.72
CA ALA A 142 1.53 -4.63 -19.29
C ALA A 142 1.96 -3.22 -19.70
N MET A 143 3.25 -2.92 -19.62
CA MET A 143 3.84 -1.62 -19.92
C MET A 143 5.33 -1.76 -20.28
N THR A 144 5.96 -0.72 -20.81
CA THR A 144 7.42 -0.74 -20.98
C THR A 144 8.15 -0.60 -19.64
N ARG A 145 9.43 -0.95 -19.59
CA ARG A 145 10.25 -0.74 -18.38
C ARG A 145 10.33 0.73 -18.01
N GLU A 146 10.40 1.63 -19.00
CA GLU A 146 10.42 3.08 -18.80
C GLU A 146 9.09 3.58 -18.23
N GLU A 147 7.95 3.04 -18.69
CA GLU A 147 6.64 3.33 -18.11
C GLU A 147 6.56 2.86 -16.64
N ALA A 148 7.08 1.68 -16.33
CA ALA A 148 7.15 1.16 -14.96
C ALA A 148 8.00 2.05 -14.05
N ILE A 149 9.18 2.47 -14.50
CA ILE A 149 10.04 3.43 -13.77
C ILE A 149 9.29 4.75 -13.57
N ARG A 150 8.60 5.25 -14.60
CA ARG A 150 7.82 6.49 -14.50
C ARG A 150 6.70 6.39 -13.47
N CYS A 151 6.02 5.25 -13.34
CA CYS A 151 5.03 5.03 -12.27
C CYS A 151 5.66 5.21 -10.88
N LEU A 152 6.80 4.56 -10.66
CA LEU A 152 7.55 4.64 -9.40
C LEU A 152 7.98 6.08 -9.12
N GLU A 153 8.53 6.78 -10.11
CA GLU A 153 8.99 8.17 -9.97
C GLU A 153 7.84 9.15 -9.69
N ILE A 154 6.65 8.93 -10.27
CA ILE A 154 5.46 9.73 -9.94
C ILE A 154 5.02 9.45 -8.49
N GLY A 155 4.98 8.19 -8.06
CA GLY A 155 4.70 7.84 -6.67
C GLY A 155 5.68 8.51 -5.69
N ILE A 156 6.97 8.46 -6.01
CA ILE A 156 8.03 9.11 -5.24
C ILE A 156 7.80 10.63 -5.15
N LYS A 157 7.52 11.26 -6.29
CA LYS A 157 7.26 12.70 -6.38
C LYS A 157 6.08 13.12 -5.51
N VAL A 158 4.95 12.42 -5.62
CA VAL A 158 3.72 12.75 -4.89
C VAL A 158 3.90 12.55 -3.37
N ALA A 159 4.63 11.51 -2.96
CA ALA A 159 4.97 11.29 -1.57
C ALA A 159 5.87 12.41 -1.01
N ASN A 160 6.94 12.78 -1.71
CA ASN A 160 7.84 13.86 -1.30
C ASN A 160 7.08 15.19 -1.16
N GLU A 161 6.25 15.55 -2.14
CA GLU A 161 5.42 16.75 -2.09
C GLU A 161 4.42 16.73 -0.91
N SER A 162 3.96 15.56 -0.49
CA SER A 162 3.10 15.40 0.68
C SER A 162 3.89 15.59 1.97
N ILE A 163 5.07 14.97 2.08
CA ILE A 163 5.94 15.09 3.25
C ILE A 163 6.39 16.54 3.45
N GLU A 164 6.74 17.25 2.37
CA GLU A 164 7.07 18.68 2.38
C GLU A 164 5.90 19.57 2.88
N LYS A 165 4.66 19.15 2.65
CA LYS A 165 3.44 19.80 3.19
C LYS A 165 3.14 19.44 4.64
N GLY A 166 4.01 18.66 5.28
CA GLY A 166 3.95 18.26 6.68
C GLY A 166 3.13 17.00 6.96
N TYR A 167 2.75 16.21 5.95
CA TYR A 167 2.14 14.91 6.19
C TYR A 167 3.17 13.94 6.76
N ASN A 168 2.92 13.43 7.95
CA ASN A 168 3.84 12.59 8.72
C ASN A 168 3.33 11.16 8.90
N LEU A 169 2.08 10.88 8.53
CA LEU A 169 1.50 9.54 8.46
C LEU A 169 0.79 9.38 7.12
N ILE A 170 1.33 8.50 6.27
CA ILE A 170 0.86 8.33 4.89
C ILE A 170 0.22 6.96 4.74
N GLY A 171 -0.94 6.90 4.11
CA GLY A 171 -1.61 5.69 3.66
C GLY A 171 -1.60 5.62 2.14
N ILE A 172 -1.73 4.41 1.59
CA ILE A 172 -1.87 4.20 0.15
C ILE A 172 -3.20 3.54 -0.19
N GLY A 173 -3.73 3.87 -1.36
CA GLY A 173 -4.95 3.29 -1.90
C GLY A 173 -4.91 3.22 -3.42
N GLU A 174 -5.92 2.60 -3.99
CA GLU A 174 -6.00 2.41 -5.43
C GLU A 174 -7.44 2.42 -5.94
N MET A 175 -7.60 2.59 -7.26
CA MET A 175 -8.82 2.27 -7.97
C MET A 175 -8.49 1.76 -9.37
N GLY A 176 -8.89 0.53 -9.67
CA GLY A 176 -8.75 -0.01 -11.02
C GLY A 176 -9.61 -1.24 -11.22
N ILE A 177 -10.59 -1.18 -12.12
CA ILE A 177 -11.31 -2.39 -12.49
C ILE A 177 -10.31 -3.39 -13.09
N CYS A 178 -10.35 -4.63 -12.59
CA CYS A 178 -9.50 -5.76 -12.97
C CYS A 178 -8.11 -5.82 -12.29
N ASN A 179 -7.74 -4.89 -11.42
CA ASN A 179 -6.37 -4.83 -10.86
C ASN A 179 -5.99 -5.96 -9.88
N THR A 180 -6.97 -6.69 -9.32
CA THR A 180 -6.67 -7.92 -8.56
C THR A 180 -5.99 -9.01 -9.40
N THR A 181 -6.15 -8.98 -10.73
CA THR A 181 -5.47 -9.91 -11.66
C THR A 181 -3.96 -9.68 -11.69
N PRO A 182 -3.44 -8.48 -12.02
CA PRO A 182 -2.01 -8.20 -11.91
C PRO A 182 -1.48 -8.32 -10.47
N SER A 183 -2.28 -8.00 -9.44
CA SER A 183 -1.87 -8.24 -8.05
C SER A 183 -1.58 -9.73 -7.76
N SER A 184 -2.49 -10.63 -8.16
CA SER A 184 -2.27 -12.07 -8.03
C SER A 184 -1.08 -12.56 -8.86
N ALA A 185 -0.83 -11.96 -10.02
CA ALA A 185 0.34 -12.29 -10.83
C ALA A 185 1.66 -11.89 -10.15
N ILE A 186 1.74 -10.68 -9.59
CA ILE A 186 2.90 -10.21 -8.83
C ILE A 186 3.18 -11.14 -7.66
N VAL A 187 2.14 -11.47 -6.88
CA VAL A 187 2.28 -12.40 -5.74
C VAL A 187 2.75 -13.78 -6.21
N SER A 188 2.15 -14.33 -7.27
CA SER A 188 2.52 -15.63 -7.83
C SER A 188 3.98 -15.69 -8.28
N VAL A 189 4.46 -14.65 -8.98
CA VAL A 189 5.86 -14.55 -9.46
C VAL A 189 6.85 -14.49 -8.30
N ILE A 190 6.58 -13.64 -7.30
CA ILE A 190 7.51 -13.44 -6.17
C ILE A 190 7.48 -14.64 -5.22
N ALA A 191 6.31 -15.21 -4.98
CA ALA A 191 6.13 -16.39 -4.15
C ALA A 191 6.56 -17.70 -4.83
N ASP A 192 6.77 -17.68 -6.15
CA ASP A 192 7.06 -18.87 -6.96
C ASP A 192 6.00 -19.98 -6.77
N CYS A 193 4.72 -19.59 -6.85
CA CYS A 193 3.57 -20.46 -6.60
C CYS A 193 2.58 -20.45 -7.77
N ASP A 194 1.73 -21.47 -7.84
CA ASP A 194 0.72 -21.55 -8.90
C ASP A 194 -0.29 -20.39 -8.76
N PRO A 195 -0.65 -19.70 -9.86
CA PRO A 195 -1.63 -18.61 -9.82
C PRO A 195 -2.96 -18.97 -9.14
N ILE A 196 -3.40 -20.24 -9.17
CA ILE A 196 -4.65 -20.66 -8.54
C ILE A 196 -4.63 -20.48 -7.02
N ASP A 197 -3.46 -20.57 -6.37
CA ASP A 197 -3.32 -20.48 -4.92
C ASP A 197 -3.46 -19.04 -4.40
N VAL A 198 -3.30 -18.05 -5.28
CA VAL A 198 -3.30 -16.63 -4.92
C VAL A 198 -4.35 -15.82 -5.68
N THR A 199 -5.23 -16.47 -6.44
CA THR A 199 -6.28 -15.83 -7.22
C THR A 199 -7.63 -15.90 -6.50
N GLY A 200 -8.15 -14.74 -6.13
CA GLY A 200 -9.46 -14.58 -5.49
C GLY A 200 -10.56 -14.07 -6.42
N ILE A 201 -11.75 -13.91 -5.85
CA ILE A 201 -12.95 -13.40 -6.53
C ILE A 201 -12.92 -11.88 -6.76
N GLY A 202 -12.04 -11.12 -6.09
CA GLY A 202 -12.03 -9.66 -6.20
C GLY A 202 -13.38 -9.03 -5.86
N ALA A 203 -13.83 -8.13 -6.72
CA ALA A 203 -15.13 -7.45 -6.67
C ALA A 203 -16.33 -8.37 -7.04
N GLY A 204 -16.35 -9.62 -6.56
CA GLY A 204 -17.49 -10.52 -6.71
C GLY A 204 -17.52 -11.34 -7.99
N LEU A 205 -16.37 -11.64 -8.59
CA LEU A 205 -16.27 -12.61 -9.67
C LEU A 205 -16.88 -13.96 -9.23
N LYS A 206 -17.65 -14.60 -10.11
CA LYS A 206 -18.25 -15.90 -9.81
C LYS A 206 -17.15 -16.94 -9.56
N LYS A 207 -17.36 -17.85 -8.59
CA LYS A 207 -16.35 -18.84 -8.17
C LYS A 207 -15.87 -19.74 -9.31
N ASP A 208 -16.77 -20.11 -10.23
CA ASP A 208 -16.46 -20.92 -11.43
C ASP A 208 -15.54 -20.20 -12.42
N ARG A 209 -15.44 -18.86 -12.35
CA ARG A 209 -14.55 -18.03 -13.19
C ARG A 209 -13.16 -17.80 -12.58
N VAL A 210 -12.92 -18.21 -11.34
CA VAL A 210 -11.61 -18.06 -10.67
C VAL A 210 -10.53 -18.88 -11.40
N ALA A 211 -10.86 -20.11 -11.82
CA ALA A 211 -9.93 -20.93 -12.60
C ALA A 211 -9.55 -20.28 -13.94
N HIS A 212 -10.52 -19.64 -14.62
CA HIS A 212 -10.25 -18.87 -15.84
C HIS A 212 -9.29 -17.71 -15.57
N LYS A 213 -9.53 -16.93 -14.50
CA LYS A 213 -8.62 -15.83 -14.08
C LYS A 213 -7.22 -16.33 -13.75
N ALA A 214 -7.09 -17.44 -13.02
CA ALA A 214 -5.79 -18.05 -12.72
C ALA A 214 -5.06 -18.53 -13.99
N ASN A 215 -5.78 -19.11 -14.96
CA ASN A 215 -5.22 -19.50 -16.26
C ASN A 215 -4.74 -18.29 -17.08
N THR A 216 -5.49 -17.18 -17.07
CA THR A 216 -5.08 -15.92 -17.68
C THR A 216 -3.77 -15.41 -17.06
N ILE A 217 -3.64 -15.46 -15.74
CA ILE A 217 -2.42 -15.08 -15.03
C ILE A 217 -1.26 -16.01 -15.41
N ARG A 218 -1.48 -17.33 -15.42
CA ARG A 218 -0.46 -18.31 -15.80
C ARG A 218 0.08 -18.04 -17.21
N LYS A 219 -0.82 -17.83 -18.18
CA LYS A 219 -0.46 -17.47 -19.56
C LYS A 219 0.37 -16.18 -19.61
N ALA A 220 -0.01 -15.16 -18.85
CA ALA A 220 0.71 -13.90 -18.80
C ALA A 220 2.13 -14.07 -18.25
N ILE A 221 2.31 -14.87 -17.20
CA ILE A 221 3.63 -15.17 -16.62
C ILE A 221 4.49 -15.97 -17.60
N GLU A 222 3.95 -17.02 -18.22
CA GLU A 222 4.66 -17.86 -19.20
C GLU A 222 5.12 -17.06 -20.44
N LEU A 223 4.26 -16.16 -20.93
CA LEU A 223 4.54 -15.32 -22.08
C LEU A 223 5.62 -14.28 -21.78
N ASN A 224 5.50 -13.57 -20.67
CA ASN A 224 6.34 -12.42 -20.36
C ASN A 224 7.64 -12.79 -19.62
N LYS A 225 7.67 -13.92 -18.93
CA LYS A 225 8.82 -14.43 -18.15
C LYS A 225 9.42 -13.34 -17.24
N PRO A 226 8.66 -12.80 -16.28
CA PRO A 226 9.18 -11.79 -15.36
C PRO A 226 10.29 -12.38 -14.48
N ASP A 227 11.37 -11.62 -14.29
CA ASP A 227 12.44 -11.95 -13.34
C ASP A 227 11.96 -11.63 -11.92
N LYS A 228 11.81 -12.66 -11.09
CA LYS A 228 11.33 -12.53 -9.71
C LYS A 228 12.26 -11.70 -8.81
N LEU A 229 13.51 -11.45 -9.22
CA LEU A 229 14.49 -10.65 -8.49
C LEU A 229 14.53 -9.18 -8.94
N ASP A 230 13.82 -8.81 -10.01
CA ASP A 230 13.76 -7.44 -10.51
C ASP A 230 12.33 -6.89 -10.41
N GLY A 231 12.06 -6.12 -9.35
CA GLY A 231 10.72 -5.55 -9.10
C GLY A 231 10.23 -4.64 -10.23
N VAL A 232 11.13 -3.98 -10.98
CA VAL A 232 10.74 -3.15 -12.13
C VAL A 232 10.36 -4.02 -13.32
N ASP A 233 11.06 -5.14 -13.53
CA ASP A 233 10.71 -6.11 -14.57
C ASP A 233 9.35 -6.75 -14.32
N ILE A 234 9.09 -7.20 -13.09
CA ILE A 234 7.78 -7.75 -12.67
C ILE A 234 6.67 -6.72 -12.92
N LEU A 235 6.87 -5.49 -12.45
CA LEU A 235 5.90 -4.41 -12.62
C LEU A 235 5.62 -4.13 -14.10
N SER A 236 6.66 -4.07 -14.93
CA SER A 236 6.51 -3.79 -16.36
C SER A 236 5.74 -4.89 -17.11
N LYS A 237 5.95 -6.14 -16.73
CA LYS A 237 5.42 -7.30 -17.45
C LYS A 237 4.01 -7.66 -17.03
N VAL A 238 3.74 -7.73 -15.73
CA VAL A 238 2.50 -8.28 -15.17
C VAL A 238 1.83 -7.37 -14.14
N GLY A 239 2.24 -6.11 -14.05
CA GLY A 239 1.74 -5.15 -13.07
C GLY A 239 0.67 -4.17 -13.57
N GLY A 240 0.55 -3.07 -12.84
CA GLY A 240 -0.42 -2.00 -13.03
C GLY A 240 0.22 -0.63 -12.80
N PHE A 241 -0.30 0.42 -13.44
CA PHE A 241 0.27 1.76 -13.27
C PHE A 241 0.08 2.26 -11.83
N GLU A 242 -1.10 2.06 -11.27
CA GLU A 242 -1.48 2.35 -9.89
C GLU A 242 -0.67 1.54 -8.87
N ILE A 243 -0.39 0.26 -9.15
CA ILE A 243 0.52 -0.56 -8.34
C ILE A 243 1.94 0.06 -8.32
N GLY A 244 2.43 0.52 -9.47
CA GLY A 244 3.72 1.21 -9.57
C GLY A 244 3.74 2.54 -8.80
N GLY A 245 2.68 3.33 -8.87
CA GLY A 245 2.51 4.55 -8.10
C GLY A 245 2.58 4.29 -6.60
N MET A 246 1.81 3.32 -6.10
CA MET A 246 1.85 2.92 -4.69
C MET A 246 3.24 2.43 -4.25
N ALA A 247 3.93 1.63 -5.06
CA ALA A 247 5.29 1.16 -4.76
C ALA A 247 6.29 2.34 -4.69
N GLY A 248 6.11 3.36 -5.54
CA GLY A 248 6.86 4.61 -5.49
C GLY A 248 6.66 5.38 -4.18
N VAL A 249 5.42 5.47 -3.69
CA VAL A 249 5.14 6.11 -2.40
C VAL A 249 5.85 5.37 -1.26
N ILE A 250 5.81 4.04 -1.24
CA ILE A 250 6.51 3.22 -0.25
C ILE A 250 8.02 3.51 -0.23
N LEU A 251 8.65 3.55 -1.40
CA LEU A 251 10.08 3.85 -1.53
C LEU A 251 10.42 5.25 -0.99
N ALA A 252 9.60 6.25 -1.32
CA ALA A 252 9.80 7.61 -0.84
C ALA A 252 9.55 7.77 0.66
N CYS A 253 8.53 7.15 1.22
CA CYS A 253 8.28 7.14 2.67
C CYS A 253 9.48 6.56 3.42
N ALA A 254 10.03 5.44 2.94
CA ALA A 254 11.23 4.83 3.52
C ALA A 254 12.48 5.75 3.40
N ALA A 255 12.68 6.38 2.25
CA ALA A 255 13.80 7.31 2.03
C ALA A 255 13.70 8.59 2.89
N ASN A 256 12.48 9.00 3.25
CA ASN A 256 12.21 10.20 4.05
C ASN A 256 11.83 9.89 5.50
N ARG A 257 12.06 8.66 5.97
CA ARG A 257 11.82 8.28 7.37
C ARG A 257 10.39 8.55 7.83
N THR A 258 9.43 8.31 6.95
CA THR A 258 8.00 8.54 7.18
C THR A 258 7.26 7.20 7.25
N PRO A 259 6.49 6.92 8.31
CA PRO A 259 5.69 5.71 8.41
C PRO A 259 4.64 5.63 7.29
N ILE A 260 4.49 4.45 6.70
CA ILE A 260 3.49 4.22 5.65
C ILE A 260 2.54 3.07 6.02
N VAL A 261 1.24 3.33 5.89
CA VAL A 261 0.16 2.39 6.15
C VAL A 261 -0.29 1.74 4.85
N ILE A 262 -0.12 0.42 4.76
CA ILE A 262 -0.58 -0.38 3.62
C ILE A 262 -2.00 -0.91 3.87
N ASP A 263 -2.82 -0.89 2.83
CA ASP A 263 -4.26 -1.19 2.84
C ASP A 263 -4.53 -2.70 2.72
N GLY A 264 -5.12 -3.14 1.61
CA GLY A 264 -5.48 -4.52 1.30
C GLY A 264 -4.61 -5.15 0.22
N PHE A 265 -5.13 -6.21 -0.42
CA PHE A 265 -4.38 -7.08 -1.33
C PHE A 265 -3.59 -6.37 -2.44
N ILE A 266 -4.18 -5.38 -3.11
CA ILE A 266 -3.51 -4.65 -4.20
C ILE A 266 -2.33 -3.82 -3.66
N SER A 267 -2.50 -3.23 -2.47
CA SER A 267 -1.40 -2.53 -1.79
C SER A 267 -0.28 -3.47 -1.35
N TYR A 268 -0.59 -4.73 -1.01
CA TYR A 268 0.45 -5.73 -0.71
C TYR A 268 1.25 -6.09 -1.96
N ALA A 269 0.60 -6.17 -3.13
CA ALA A 269 1.32 -6.36 -4.39
C ALA A 269 2.28 -5.18 -4.66
N ALA A 270 1.85 -3.94 -4.44
CA ALA A 270 2.74 -2.78 -4.52
C ALA A 270 3.88 -2.81 -3.49
N ALA A 271 3.59 -3.24 -2.26
CA ALA A 271 4.58 -3.43 -1.21
C ALA A 271 5.60 -4.51 -1.58
N LEU A 272 5.19 -5.60 -2.22
CA LEU A 272 6.08 -6.63 -2.74
C LEU A 272 6.97 -6.11 -3.87
N ILE A 273 6.45 -5.29 -4.80
CA ILE A 273 7.28 -4.63 -5.82
C ILE A 273 8.35 -3.74 -5.15
N ALA A 274 7.96 -2.91 -4.19
CA ALA A 274 8.89 -2.06 -3.45
C ALA A 274 9.92 -2.88 -2.65
N TYR A 275 9.49 -3.98 -2.03
CA TYR A 275 10.34 -4.90 -1.27
C TYR A 275 11.37 -5.62 -2.17
N THR A 276 10.97 -6.06 -3.36
CA THR A 276 11.89 -6.63 -4.34
C THR A 276 12.92 -5.60 -4.83
N ILE A 277 12.55 -4.32 -4.92
CA ILE A 277 13.47 -3.23 -5.28
C ILE A 277 14.46 -2.93 -4.13
N ASN A 278 13.96 -2.81 -2.90
CA ASN A 278 14.80 -2.60 -1.72
C ASN A 278 14.18 -3.26 -0.47
N PRO A 279 14.73 -4.37 0.03
CA PRO A 279 14.13 -5.10 1.16
C PRO A 279 13.99 -4.31 2.47
N MET A 280 14.74 -3.21 2.65
CA MET A 280 14.63 -2.37 3.86
C MET A 280 13.29 -1.63 3.94
N VAL A 281 12.56 -1.44 2.83
CA VAL A 281 11.28 -0.69 2.86
C VAL A 281 10.25 -1.33 3.78
N LYS A 282 10.32 -2.65 4.03
CA LYS A 282 9.36 -3.35 4.89
C LYS A 282 9.32 -2.79 6.30
N GLU A 283 10.45 -2.28 6.79
CA GLU A 283 10.58 -1.77 8.17
C GLU A 283 9.79 -0.46 8.37
N TYR A 284 9.45 0.21 7.27
CA TYR A 284 8.65 1.44 7.26
C TYR A 284 7.14 1.19 7.10
N MET A 285 6.75 -0.05 6.78
CA MET A 285 5.36 -0.42 6.50
C MET A 285 4.62 -0.83 7.78
N ILE A 286 3.41 -0.31 7.92
CA ILE A 286 2.46 -0.69 8.95
C ILE A 286 1.24 -1.30 8.23
N ALA A 287 0.98 -2.59 8.43
CA ALA A 287 -0.15 -3.26 7.80
C ALA A 287 -1.47 -2.95 8.52
N SER A 288 -2.45 -2.43 7.78
CA SER A 288 -3.76 -2.05 8.34
C SER A 288 -4.59 -3.29 8.74
N HIS A 289 -5.15 -3.99 7.75
CA HIS A 289 -6.07 -5.10 7.95
C HIS A 289 -5.59 -6.34 7.21
N THR A 290 -6.10 -7.52 7.56
CA THR A 290 -5.98 -8.72 6.74
C THR A 290 -7.08 -8.68 5.68
N SER A 291 -6.69 -8.53 4.42
CA SER A 291 -7.64 -8.57 3.29
C SER A 291 -8.25 -9.97 3.11
N ALA A 292 -9.53 -10.03 2.74
CA ALA A 292 -10.23 -11.28 2.46
C ALA A 292 -9.91 -11.90 1.08
N GLU A 293 -8.96 -11.35 0.32
CA GLU A 293 -8.50 -11.93 -0.95
C GLU A 293 -7.57 -13.15 -0.72
N ALA A 294 -7.66 -14.15 -1.60
CA ALA A 294 -6.95 -15.43 -1.43
C ALA A 294 -5.42 -15.28 -1.30
N GLY A 295 -4.81 -14.38 -2.08
CA GLY A 295 -3.36 -14.16 -2.05
C GLY A 295 -2.86 -13.30 -0.88
N ALA A 296 -3.75 -12.75 -0.05
CA ALA A 296 -3.37 -11.81 1.01
C ALA A 296 -2.42 -12.43 2.03
N ALA A 297 -2.73 -13.64 2.53
CA ALA A 297 -1.91 -14.34 3.51
C ALA A 297 -0.49 -14.61 2.96
N LYS A 298 -0.38 -15.04 1.70
CA LYS A 298 0.91 -15.31 1.05
C LYS A 298 1.76 -14.04 0.91
N ALA A 299 1.13 -12.93 0.51
CA ALA A 299 1.83 -11.64 0.40
C ALA A 299 2.34 -11.15 1.77
N LEU A 300 1.51 -11.23 2.81
CA LEU A 300 1.89 -10.84 4.18
C LEU A 300 2.98 -11.73 4.76
N GLU A 301 2.97 -13.04 4.47
CA GLU A 301 4.02 -13.99 4.86
C GLU A 301 5.39 -13.58 4.30
N ILE A 302 5.45 -13.23 3.01
CA ILE A 302 6.69 -12.79 2.35
C ILE A 302 7.19 -11.47 2.93
N LEU A 303 6.27 -10.51 3.12
CA LEU A 303 6.59 -9.20 3.70
C LEU A 303 6.92 -9.29 5.20
N LYS A 304 6.56 -10.39 5.86
CA LYS A 304 6.63 -10.59 7.32
C LYS A 304 5.87 -9.50 8.08
N LEU A 305 4.74 -9.06 7.52
CA LEU A 305 3.88 -8.05 8.13
C LEU A 305 2.67 -8.72 8.78
N ASN A 306 2.31 -8.21 9.95
CA ASN A 306 1.21 -8.74 10.74
C ASN A 306 0.14 -7.63 10.94
N PRO A 307 -0.94 -7.62 10.13
CA PRO A 307 -1.94 -6.57 10.19
C PRO A 307 -2.56 -6.38 11.58
N MET A 308 -3.03 -5.18 11.87
CA MET A 308 -3.65 -4.86 13.17
C MET A 308 -5.15 -5.16 13.22
N LEU A 309 -5.81 -5.29 12.07
CA LEU A 309 -7.26 -5.45 11.96
C LEU A 309 -7.65 -6.75 11.24
N ASN A 310 -8.66 -7.45 11.77
CA ASN A 310 -9.32 -8.56 11.09
C ASN A 310 -10.80 -8.21 10.89
N MET A 311 -11.14 -7.73 9.69
CA MET A 311 -12.44 -7.08 9.41
C MET A 311 -13.17 -7.67 8.20
N ASP A 312 -12.62 -8.75 7.60
CA ASP A 312 -13.10 -9.33 6.34
C ASP A 312 -13.25 -8.30 5.20
N MET A 313 -12.46 -7.21 5.27
CA MET A 313 -12.49 -6.12 4.30
C MET A 313 -11.81 -6.51 2.99
N ARG A 314 -12.42 -6.07 1.88
CA ARG A 314 -11.93 -6.28 0.51
C ARG A 314 -12.42 -5.19 -0.46
N LEU A 315 -12.70 -4.00 0.06
CA LEU A 315 -13.08 -2.86 -0.76
C LEU A 315 -11.89 -2.30 -1.55
N GLY A 316 -10.72 -2.23 -0.92
CA GLY A 316 -9.58 -1.49 -1.47
C GLY A 316 -9.72 0.00 -1.17
N GLU A 317 -9.41 0.84 -2.16
CA GLU A 317 -9.48 2.31 -2.10
C GLU A 317 -8.51 2.98 -1.10
N GLY A 318 -7.81 2.24 -0.24
CA GLY A 318 -7.10 2.80 0.92
C GLY A 318 -7.98 2.90 2.18
N SER A 319 -9.15 2.27 2.17
CA SER A 319 -10.12 2.32 3.26
C SER A 319 -9.61 1.73 4.58
N GLY A 320 -8.85 0.64 4.53
CA GLY A 320 -8.16 0.06 5.68
C GLY A 320 -7.01 0.92 6.17
N SER A 321 -6.25 1.56 5.26
CA SER A 321 -5.22 2.53 5.65
C SER A 321 -5.80 3.70 6.42
N ALA A 322 -6.90 4.29 5.93
CA ALA A 322 -7.60 5.36 6.62
C ALA A 322 -8.10 4.90 8.02
N LEU A 323 -8.65 3.69 8.12
CA LEU A 323 -9.13 3.15 9.40
C LEU A 323 -7.99 2.93 10.41
N ALA A 324 -6.83 2.44 9.95
CA ALA A 324 -5.68 2.16 10.80
C ALA A 324 -5.03 3.42 11.39
N PHE A 325 -5.24 4.59 10.80
CA PHE A 325 -4.77 5.85 11.37
C PHE A 325 -5.26 6.07 12.81
N ASN A 326 -6.53 5.81 13.11
CA ASN A 326 -7.06 5.95 14.47
C ASN A 326 -6.34 5.05 15.48
N ILE A 327 -5.92 3.85 15.08
CA ILE A 327 -5.23 2.90 15.96
C ILE A 327 -3.81 3.40 16.23
N ILE A 328 -3.13 3.92 15.20
CA ILE A 328 -1.80 4.52 15.32
C ILE A 328 -1.84 5.77 16.21
N GLU A 329 -2.87 6.60 16.05
CA GLU A 329 -3.10 7.76 16.90
C GLU A 329 -3.37 7.38 18.34
N ALA A 330 -4.21 6.37 18.59
CA ALA A 330 -4.47 5.87 19.93
C ALA A 330 -3.20 5.30 20.58
N ALA A 331 -2.38 4.56 19.83
CA ALA A 331 -1.09 4.04 20.30
C ALA A 331 -0.16 5.20 20.72
N ASN A 332 0.01 6.18 19.84
CA ASN A 332 0.87 7.35 20.09
C ASN A 332 0.36 8.18 21.28
N TYR A 333 -0.96 8.38 21.39
CA TYR A 333 -1.57 9.12 22.48
C TYR A 333 -1.39 8.41 23.83
N ALA A 334 -1.60 7.10 23.88
CA ALA A 334 -1.35 6.30 25.09
C ALA A 334 0.13 6.36 25.49
N TYR A 335 1.04 6.14 24.53
CA TYR A 335 2.48 6.20 24.75
C TYR A 335 2.94 7.57 25.29
N LYS A 336 2.35 8.67 24.82
CA LYS A 336 2.68 10.02 25.27
C LYS A 336 2.09 10.37 26.64
N ASN A 337 0.86 9.95 26.93
CA ASN A 337 0.08 10.49 28.05
C ASN A 337 -0.12 9.54 29.23
N MET A 338 0.17 8.24 29.09
CA MET A 338 0.20 7.35 30.25
C MET A 338 1.34 7.74 31.17
N ALA A 339 1.05 7.76 32.47
CA ALA A 339 2.05 7.95 33.50
C ALA A 339 3.02 6.75 33.56
N THR A 340 4.21 6.98 34.09
CA THR A 340 5.13 5.91 34.45
C THR A 340 4.94 5.47 35.90
N THR A 341 5.46 4.29 36.25
CA THR A 341 5.51 3.79 37.63
C THR A 341 6.32 4.67 38.58
N ASP A 342 7.19 5.52 38.03
CA ASP A 342 7.97 6.50 38.80
C ASP A 342 7.15 7.78 39.10
N GLU A 343 6.11 8.06 38.30
CA GLU A 343 5.24 9.24 38.44
C GLU A 343 4.01 8.95 39.32
N VAL A 344 3.53 7.70 39.31
CA VAL A 344 2.34 7.27 40.05
C VAL A 344 2.64 5.98 40.80
N ASP A 345 2.50 6.01 42.12
CA ASP A 345 2.56 4.83 42.97
C ASP A 345 1.33 3.95 42.74
N ILE A 346 1.56 2.75 42.23
CA ILE A 346 0.53 1.72 41.99
C ILE A 346 0.61 0.56 42.99
N GLY A 347 1.34 0.74 44.09
CA GLY A 347 1.48 -0.24 45.17
C GLY A 347 2.30 -1.47 44.78
N LYS A 348 3.35 -1.28 43.97
CA LYS A 348 4.30 -2.33 43.56
C LYS A 348 5.64 -2.22 44.28
#